data_AF-A0A2M7QE44-F1
#
_entry.id   AF-A0A2M7QE44-F1
#
_cell.length_a   1.000
_cell.length_b   1.000
_cell.length_c   1.000
_cell.angle_alpha   90.00
_cell.angle_beta   90.00
_cell.angle_gamma   90.00
#
_symmetry.space_group_name_H-M   'P 1'
#
loop_
_entity.id
_entity.type
_entity.pdbx_description
1 polymer ?
#
loop_
_entity_poly.entity_id
_entity_poly.type
_entity_poly.pdbx_seq_one_letter_code
_entity_poly.pdbx_strand_id
1 'polypeptide(L)'
;YTTRGIQTLQFLIKKTFIPDMYMPIGHSNWYKNKAKRSQYDQQPEDPASTILALVRAYKYTHNTLYKNLAKKCFSWFLGNNSIGEPLYDEEAGGCYDGLHPDRVNLNQGAESLVSYLMASTVISQIT
;
A
#
# COMPACT_ATOMS: atom_id res chain seq x y z
N TYR A 1 23.41 -3.61 6.94
CA TYR A 1 21.95 -3.34 7.03
C TYR A 1 21.23 -3.51 5.69
N THR A 2 21.75 -2.99 4.58
CA THR A 2 21.11 -3.04 3.26
C THR A 2 20.65 -4.41 2.79
N THR A 3 21.52 -5.44 2.83
CA THR A 3 21.18 -6.80 2.36
C THR A 3 19.96 -7.37 3.10
N ARG A 4 19.91 -7.20 4.43
CA ARG A 4 18.78 -7.63 5.24
C ARG A 4 17.52 -6.83 4.91
N GLY A 5 17.64 -5.50 4.72
CA GLY A 5 16.51 -4.66 4.32
C GLY A 5 15.89 -5.10 2.99
N ILE A 6 16.72 -5.41 1.99
CA ILE A 6 16.25 -5.94 0.70
C ILE A 6 15.60 -7.31 0.87
N GLN A 7 16.19 -8.22 1.64
CA GLN A 7 15.62 -9.55 1.91
C GLN A 7 14.25 -9.46 2.60
N THR A 8 14.10 -8.58 3.59
CA THR A 8 12.83 -8.34 4.27
C THR A 8 11.79 -7.72 3.33
N LEU A 9 12.18 -6.74 2.52
CA LEU A 9 11.27 -6.15 1.52
C LEU A 9 10.80 -7.19 0.50
N GLN A 10 11.71 -8.05 0.02
CA GLN A 10 11.36 -9.15 -0.89
C GLN A 10 10.41 -10.17 -0.24
N PHE A 11 10.57 -10.43 1.05
CA PHE A 11 9.60 -11.24 1.78
C PHE A 11 8.21 -10.58 1.82
N LEU A 12 8.13 -9.28 2.13
CA LEU A 12 6.87 -8.55 2.15
C LEU A 12 6.21 -8.50 0.76
N ILE A 13 6.98 -8.22 -0.29
CA ILE A 13 6.47 -8.21 -1.68
C ILE A 13 5.76 -9.54 -2.01
N LYS A 14 6.39 -10.67 -1.66
CA LYS A 14 5.80 -12.01 -1.88
C LYS A 14 4.51 -12.25 -1.10
N LYS A 15 4.26 -11.50 -0.03
CA LYS A 15 3.06 -11.62 0.82
C LYS A 15 1.98 -10.62 0.44
N THR A 16 2.33 -9.44 -0.05
CA THR A 16 1.39 -8.33 -0.21
C THR A 16 1.10 -7.98 -1.67
N PHE A 17 1.73 -8.64 -2.64
CA PHE A 17 1.38 -8.48 -4.05
C PHE A 17 0.81 -9.77 -4.62
N ILE A 18 -0.29 -9.63 -5.35
CA ILE A 18 -0.81 -10.64 -6.28
C ILE A 18 -0.52 -10.15 -7.72
N PRO A 19 -0.73 -10.96 -8.78
CA PRO A 19 -0.30 -10.61 -10.15
C PRO A 19 -0.65 -9.18 -10.57
N ASP A 20 -1.88 -8.73 -10.30
CA ASP A 20 -2.39 -7.48 -10.87
C ASP A 20 -2.51 -6.32 -9.86
N MET A 21 -2.39 -6.59 -8.56
CA MET A 21 -2.62 -5.56 -7.54
C MET A 21 -1.79 -5.75 -6.28
N TYR A 22 -1.65 -4.65 -5.54
CA TYR A 22 -1.24 -4.68 -4.15
C TYR A 22 -2.44 -5.08 -3.28
N MET A 23 -2.22 -6.06 -2.41
CA MET A 23 -3.20 -6.62 -1.50
C MET A 23 -2.53 -6.67 -0.13
N PRO A 24 -2.69 -5.64 0.72
CA PRO A 24 -2.17 -5.64 2.09
C PRO A 24 -2.88 -6.69 2.94
N ILE A 25 -2.22 -7.12 4.02
CA ILE A 25 -2.80 -8.12 4.92
C ILE A 25 -3.87 -7.40 5.73
N GLY A 26 -5.14 -7.82 5.58
CA GLY A 26 -6.22 -7.16 6.30
C GLY A 26 -6.04 -7.21 7.83
N HIS A 27 -6.56 -6.22 8.54
CA HIS A 27 -6.38 -6.10 9.99
C HIS A 27 -7.44 -6.81 10.83
N SER A 28 -8.47 -7.39 10.22
CA SER A 28 -9.53 -8.09 10.96
C SER A 28 -9.01 -9.29 11.79
N ASN A 29 -7.87 -9.89 11.42
CA ASN A 29 -7.25 -11.01 12.14
C ASN A 29 -5.73 -11.05 11.92
N TRP A 30 -5.00 -11.54 12.93
CA TRP A 30 -3.56 -11.79 12.84
C TRP A 30 -3.22 -12.81 11.75
N TYR A 31 -2.32 -12.45 10.82
CA TYR A 31 -1.79 -13.39 9.85
C TYR A 31 -0.69 -14.26 10.45
N LYS A 32 -1.09 -15.45 10.92
CA LYS A 32 -0.15 -16.49 11.39
C LYS A 32 0.52 -17.18 10.20
N ASN A 33 1.78 -17.61 10.39
CA ASN A 33 2.53 -18.29 9.33
C ASN A 33 1.76 -19.50 8.77
N LYS A 34 1.57 -19.54 7.45
CA LYS A 34 0.81 -20.56 6.70
C LYS A 34 -0.71 -20.60 6.98
N ALA A 35 -1.25 -19.67 7.78
CA ALA A 35 -2.69 -19.59 7.99
C ALA A 35 -3.39 -18.87 6.82
N LYS A 36 -4.72 -18.79 6.86
CA LYS A 36 -5.49 -17.92 5.98
C LYS A 36 -5.27 -16.47 6.42
N ARG A 37 -4.86 -15.61 5.50
CA ARG A 37 -4.75 -14.15 5.73
C ARG A 37 -6.13 -13.51 5.77
N SER A 38 -6.26 -12.39 6.49
CA SER A 38 -7.41 -11.50 6.29
C SER A 38 -7.25 -10.76 4.95
N GLN A 39 -8.40 -10.48 4.33
CA GLN A 39 -8.50 -9.74 3.07
C GLN A 39 -9.05 -8.33 3.25
N TYR A 40 -9.68 -8.04 4.39
CA TYR A 40 -10.41 -6.80 4.63
C TYR A 40 -9.93 -6.11 5.90
N ASP A 41 -10.44 -4.91 6.13
CA ASP A 41 -9.91 -3.96 7.09
C ASP A 41 -8.48 -3.56 6.71
N GLN A 42 -8.32 -3.24 5.42
CA GLN A 42 -7.08 -2.72 4.86
C GLN A 42 -7.03 -1.22 5.09
N GLN A 43 -5.91 -0.69 5.54
CA GLN A 43 -5.79 0.71 5.94
C GLN A 43 -4.66 1.43 5.18
N PRO A 44 -4.74 2.76 4.98
CA PRO A 44 -3.76 3.58 4.23
C PRO A 44 -2.29 3.50 4.65
N GLU A 45 -1.98 3.19 5.91
CA GLU A 45 -0.63 3.17 6.45
C GLU A 45 0.25 2.04 5.86
N ASP A 46 -0.36 0.91 5.53
CA ASP A 46 0.28 -0.25 4.92
C ASP A 46 0.80 0.04 3.49
N PRO A 47 -0.05 0.52 2.54
CA PRO A 47 0.40 0.92 1.23
C PRO A 47 1.37 2.09 1.30
N ALA A 48 1.17 3.08 2.16
CA ALA A 48 2.11 4.19 2.32
C ALA A 48 3.50 3.71 2.74
N SER A 49 3.59 2.86 3.76
CA SER A 49 4.85 2.27 4.23
C SER A 49 5.52 1.42 3.15
N THR A 50 4.73 0.64 2.41
CA THR A 50 5.22 -0.19 1.30
C THR A 50 5.80 0.66 0.18
N ILE A 51 5.10 1.73 -0.22
CA ILE A 51 5.54 2.67 -1.27
C ILE A 51 6.84 3.35 -0.86
N LEU A 52 6.95 3.84 0.37
CA LEU A 52 8.18 4.44 0.91
C LEU A 52 9.37 3.47 0.82
N ALA A 53 9.17 2.22 1.23
CA ALA A 53 10.21 1.19 1.18
C ALA A 53 10.62 0.84 -0.27
N LEU A 54 9.66 0.70 -1.18
CA LEU A 54 9.91 0.41 -2.59
C LEU A 54 10.62 1.56 -3.31
N VAL A 55 10.19 2.81 -3.08
CA VAL A 55 10.87 4.00 -3.63
C VAL A 55 12.30 4.08 -3.10
N ARG A 56 12.52 3.82 -1.80
CA ARG A 56 13.86 3.81 -1.22
C ARG A 56 14.75 2.72 -1.82
N ALA A 57 14.19 1.52 -2.03
CA ALA A 57 14.89 0.41 -2.65
C ALA A 57 15.23 0.70 -4.12
N TYR A 58 14.31 1.33 -4.87
CA TYR A 58 14.57 1.78 -6.25
C TYR A 58 15.71 2.79 -6.29
N LYS A 59 15.67 3.85 -5.46
CA LYS A 59 16.73 4.87 -5.42
C LYS A 59 18.11 4.31 -5.04
N TYR A 60 18.15 3.22 -4.27
CA TYR A 60 19.41 2.59 -3.86
C TYR A 60 19.94 1.58 -4.89
N THR A 61 19.05 0.79 -5.50
CA THR A 61 19.45 -0.33 -6.38
C THR A 61 19.36 -0.02 -7.87
N HIS A 62 18.62 1.03 -8.25
CA HIS A 62 18.18 1.34 -9.61
C HIS A 62 17.38 0.21 -10.29
N ASN A 63 16.94 -0.80 -9.54
CA ASN A 63 16.13 -1.89 -10.09
C ASN A 63 14.68 -1.42 -10.32
N THR A 64 14.29 -1.32 -11.59
CA THR A 64 12.99 -0.81 -12.04
C THR A 64 11.80 -1.64 -11.54
N LEU A 65 12.01 -2.89 -11.12
CA LEU A 65 10.99 -3.70 -10.46
C LEU A 65 10.38 -2.96 -9.26
N TYR A 66 11.22 -2.32 -8.42
CA TYR A 66 10.73 -1.60 -7.24
C TYR A 66 9.93 -0.35 -7.62
N LYS A 67 10.34 0.37 -8.66
CA LYS A 67 9.57 1.52 -9.22
C LYS A 67 8.19 1.05 -9.70
N ASN A 68 8.13 -0.07 -10.43
CA ASN A 68 6.87 -0.60 -10.95
C ASN A 68 5.94 -1.09 -9.82
N LEU A 69 6.49 -1.78 -8.82
CA LEU A 69 5.74 -2.19 -7.64
C LEU A 69 5.23 -1.01 -6.82
N ALA A 70 6.03 0.07 -6.69
CA ALA A 70 5.59 1.28 -5.99
C ALA A 70 4.39 1.92 -6.69
N LYS A 71 4.42 2.04 -8.03
CA LYS A 71 3.29 2.54 -8.83
C LYS A 71 2.05 1.64 -8.70
N LYS A 72 2.23 0.32 -8.76
CA LYS A 72 1.14 -0.65 -8.54
C LYS A 72 0.55 -0.54 -7.12
N CYS A 73 1.40 -0.36 -6.11
CA CYS A 73 0.93 -0.14 -4.74
C CYS A 73 0.17 1.18 -4.61
N PHE A 74 0.65 2.27 -5.22
CA PHE A 74 -0.05 3.55 -5.20
C PHE A 74 -1.43 3.49 -5.86
N SER A 75 -1.62 2.68 -6.91
CA SER A 75 -2.94 2.49 -7.52
C SER A 75 -4.00 1.95 -6.56
N TRP A 76 -3.64 1.37 -5.42
CA TRP A 76 -4.57 0.97 -4.36
C TRP A 76 -5.38 2.15 -3.83
N PHE A 77 -4.76 3.32 -3.65
CA PHE A 77 -5.44 4.56 -3.25
C PHE A 77 -6.43 5.07 -4.31
N LEU A 78 -6.22 4.68 -5.57
CA LEU A 78 -6.98 5.12 -6.74
C LEU A 78 -8.03 4.09 -7.19
N GLY A 79 -8.31 3.08 -6.38
CA GLY A 79 -9.34 2.07 -6.66
C GLY A 79 -8.84 0.72 -7.18
N ASN A 80 -7.54 0.55 -7.48
CA ASN A 80 -6.99 -0.78 -7.77
C ASN A 80 -6.75 -1.58 -6.49
N ASN A 81 -7.84 -1.88 -5.78
CA ASN A 81 -7.89 -2.55 -4.50
C ASN A 81 -9.00 -3.62 -4.48
N SER A 82 -9.25 -4.23 -3.31
CA SER A 82 -10.22 -5.34 -3.19
C SER A 82 -11.67 -4.94 -3.46
N ILE A 83 -12.01 -3.66 -3.33
CA ILE A 83 -13.38 -3.14 -3.49
C ILE A 83 -13.57 -2.45 -4.84
N GLY A 84 -12.50 -1.97 -5.49
CA GLY A 84 -12.59 -1.28 -6.78
C GLY A 84 -12.89 0.21 -6.66
N GLU A 85 -12.86 0.77 -5.44
CA GLU A 85 -13.27 2.15 -5.14
C GLU A 85 -12.07 2.96 -4.63
N PRO A 86 -11.93 4.24 -5.04
CA PRO A 86 -10.83 5.08 -4.58
C PRO A 86 -10.93 5.39 -3.09
N LEU A 87 -9.77 5.47 -2.43
CA LEU A 87 -9.67 5.96 -1.04
C LEU A 87 -9.33 7.44 -0.98
N TYR A 88 -8.66 7.99 -1.99
CA TYR A 88 -8.46 9.43 -2.07
C TYR A 88 -9.72 10.09 -2.62
N ASP A 89 -10.24 11.06 -1.89
CA ASP A 89 -11.37 11.89 -2.29
C ASP A 89 -10.82 13.20 -2.84
N GLU A 90 -10.85 13.34 -4.18
CA GLU A 90 -10.33 14.52 -4.87
C GLU A 90 -11.18 15.78 -4.59
N GLU A 91 -12.48 15.62 -4.31
CA GLU A 91 -13.40 16.75 -4.08
C GLU A 91 -13.19 17.33 -2.68
N ALA A 92 -13.10 16.48 -1.66
CA ALA A 92 -12.82 16.91 -0.29
C ALA A 92 -11.33 17.17 -0.03
N GLY A 93 -10.43 16.64 -0.87
CA GLY A 93 -8.99 16.58 -0.61
C GLY A 93 -8.61 15.63 0.53
N GLY A 94 -9.54 14.75 0.94
CA GLY A 94 -9.40 13.82 2.05
C GLY A 94 -8.95 12.42 1.63
N CYS A 95 -8.66 11.56 2.59
CA CYS A 95 -8.42 10.14 2.35
C CYS A 95 -9.22 9.29 3.34
N TYR A 96 -9.96 8.33 2.80
CA TYR A 96 -10.78 7.39 3.54
C TYR A 96 -9.95 6.39 4.36
N ASP A 97 -10.47 5.99 5.52
CA ASP A 97 -9.74 5.26 6.55
C ASP A 97 -9.48 3.78 6.24
N GLY A 98 -10.11 3.23 5.21
CA GLY A 98 -9.82 1.86 4.79
C GLY A 98 -10.94 1.17 4.04
N LEU A 99 -10.78 -0.15 3.90
CA LEU A 99 -11.67 -1.02 3.15
C LEU A 99 -12.32 -2.06 4.06
N HIS A 100 -13.64 -1.95 4.24
CA HIS A 100 -14.47 -3.01 4.79
C HIS A 100 -14.77 -4.07 3.71
N PRO A 101 -15.36 -5.23 4.07
CA PRO A 101 -15.65 -6.31 3.11
C PRO A 101 -16.51 -5.92 1.92
N ASP A 102 -17.35 -4.90 2.06
CA ASP A 102 -18.40 -4.51 1.13
C ASP A 102 -18.37 -3.03 0.74
N ARG A 103 -17.50 -2.22 1.37
CA ARG A 103 -17.49 -0.76 1.22
C ARG A 103 -16.19 -0.11 1.64
N VAL A 104 -16.00 1.13 1.21
CA VAL A 104 -15.00 2.04 1.77
C VAL A 104 -15.47 2.55 3.13
N ASN A 105 -14.55 2.67 4.09
CA ASN A 105 -14.80 3.39 5.34
C ASN A 105 -14.75 4.90 5.08
N LEU A 106 -15.91 5.56 5.10
CA LEU A 106 -16.04 6.98 4.74
C LEU A 106 -15.44 7.96 5.75
N ASN A 107 -14.93 7.48 6.89
CA ASN A 107 -14.16 8.32 7.80
C ASN A 107 -12.88 8.82 7.12
N GLN A 108 -12.51 10.07 7.39
CA GLN A 108 -11.33 10.73 6.81
C GLN A 108 -10.39 11.22 7.92
N GLY A 109 -9.80 10.28 8.64
CA GLY A 109 -8.84 10.56 9.71
C GLY A 109 -7.56 11.21 9.20
N ALA A 110 -6.88 11.95 10.09
CA ALA A 110 -5.62 12.61 9.77
C ALA A 110 -4.52 11.62 9.33
N GLU A 111 -4.48 10.43 9.93
CA GLU A 111 -3.49 9.39 9.62
C GLU A 111 -3.63 8.89 8.16
N SER A 112 -4.86 8.74 7.70
CA SER A 112 -5.19 8.33 6.33
C SER A 112 -4.73 9.37 5.31
N LEU A 113 -5.03 10.64 5.59
CA LEU A 113 -4.59 11.75 4.74
C LEU A 113 -3.06 11.86 4.72
N VAL A 114 -2.40 11.81 5.86
CA VAL A 114 -0.93 11.86 5.93
C VAL A 114 -0.31 10.68 5.17
N SER A 115 -0.88 9.48 5.30
CA SER A 115 -0.43 8.29 4.57
C SER A 115 -0.49 8.48 3.05
N TYR A 116 -1.61 8.99 2.55
CA TYR A 116 -1.75 9.32 1.13
C TYR A 116 -0.75 10.39 0.68
N LEU A 117 -0.62 11.49 1.42
CA LEU A 117 0.27 12.60 1.05
C LEU A 117 1.73 12.18 1.03
N MET A 118 2.17 11.37 2.01
CA MET A 118 3.52 10.81 2.04
C MET A 118 3.75 9.92 0.82
N ALA A 119 2.81 9.02 0.50
CA ALA A 119 2.89 8.13 -0.64
C ALA A 119 2.96 8.90 -1.98
N SER A 120 2.05 9.84 -2.18
CA SER A 120 1.98 10.70 -3.37
C SER A 120 3.29 11.49 -3.58
N THR A 121 3.82 12.07 -2.50
CA THR A 121 5.07 12.84 -2.53
C THR A 121 6.27 12.01 -2.98
N VAL A 122 6.38 10.75 -2.54
CA VAL A 122 7.53 9.93 -2.95
C VAL A 122 7.35 9.27 -4.32
N ILE A 123 6.10 9.05 -4.76
CA ILE A 123 5.80 8.58 -6.10
C ILE A 123 6.14 9.63 -7.16
N SER A 124 5.86 10.91 -6.91
CA SER A 124 6.18 11.99 -7.84
C SER A 124 7.68 12.11 -8.12
N GLN A 125 8.53 11.73 -7.16
CA GLN A 125 10.00 11.75 -7.29
C GLN A 125 10.58 10.64 -8.18
N ILE A 126 9.77 9.62 -8.49
CA ILE A 126 10.21 8.48 -9.31
C ILE A 126 9.34 8.28 -10.55
N THR A 127 8.39 9.18 -10.81
CA THR A 127 7.53 9.11 -11.98
C THR A 127 8.33 9.48 -13.20
#